data_AF-A0A1A8J025-F1
#
_entry.id   AF-A0A1A8J025-F1
#
_cell.length_a   1.000
_cell.length_b   1.000
_cell.length_c   1.000
_cell.angle_alpha   90.00
_cell.angle_beta   90.00
_cell.angle_gamma   90.00
#
_symmetry.space_group_name_H-M   'P 1'
#
loop_
_entity.id
_entity.type
_entity.pdbx_description
1 polymer ?
#
loop_
_entity_poly.entity_id
_entity_poly.type
_entity_poly.pdbx_seq_one_letter_code
_entity_poly.pdbx_strand_id
1 'polypeptide(L)' 'VKEASPEELLRQLQEERTCKVCMDKLVSIVFIPCGHLVVCEDCAASLRHCPICRAVIRGSVRAFMS' A
#
# COMPACT_ATOMS: atom_id res chain seq x y z
N VAL A 1 -10.35 -10.39 25.70
CA VAL A 1 -9.83 -9.85 24.43
C VAL A 1 -9.78 -11.04 23.48
N LYS A 2 -10.45 -11.03 22.33
CA LYS A 2 -10.37 -12.18 21.41
C LYS A 2 -8.99 -12.18 20.77
N GLU A 3 -8.19 -13.17 21.11
CA GLU A 3 -6.93 -13.42 20.42
C GLU A 3 -7.26 -13.88 18.99
N ALA A 4 -6.69 -13.20 17.99
CA ALA A 4 -6.82 -13.61 16.60
C ALA A 4 -6.07 -14.95 16.41
N SER A 5 -6.63 -15.85 15.59
CA SER A 5 -5.91 -17.09 15.25
C SER A 5 -4.63 -16.75 14.46
N PRO A 6 -3.60 -17.61 14.50
CA PRO A 6 -2.39 -17.39 13.71
C PRO A 6 -2.67 -17.21 12.21
N GLU A 7 -3.65 -17.92 11.67
CA GLU A 7 -4.08 -17.83 10.27
C GLU A 7 -4.66 -16.44 9.94
N GLU A 8 -5.47 -15.89 10.84
CA GLU A 8 -6.04 -14.55 10.67
C GLU A 8 -4.96 -13.46 10.73
N LEU A 9 -3.98 -13.62 11.61
CA LEU A 9 -2.83 -12.70 11.68
C LEU A 9 -2.00 -12.75 10.39
N LEU A 10 -1.74 -13.94 9.84
CA LEU A 10 -1.03 -14.09 8.58
C LEU A 10 -1.79 -13.41 7.43
N ARG A 11 -3.11 -13.59 7.37
CA ARG A 11 -3.96 -12.94 6.37
C ARG A 11 -3.89 -11.42 6.48
N GLN A 12 -3.96 -10.87 7.69
CA GLN A 12 -3.85 -9.43 7.94
C GLN A 12 -2.50 -8.86 7.48
N LEU A 13 -1.40 -9.52 7.83
CA LEU A 13 -0.06 -9.11 7.42
C LEU A 13 0.13 -9.17 5.89
N GLN A 14 -0.46 -10.17 5.23
CA GLN A 14 -0.47 -10.25 3.77
C GLN A 14 -1.27 -9.10 3.17
N GLU A 15 -2.49 -8.85 3.67
CA GLU A 15 -3.34 -7.77 3.21
C GLU A 15 -2.66 -6.41 3.36
N GLU A 16 -2.02 -6.12 4.49
CA GLU A 16 -1.25 -4.89 4.72
C GLU A 16 -0.20 -4.63 3.65
N ARG A 17 0.45 -5.70 3.15
CA ARG A 17 1.49 -5.62 2.12
C ARG A 17 0.95 -5.68 0.69
N THR A 18 -0.36 -5.87 0.50
CA THR A 18 -0.99 -5.94 -0.82
C THR A 18 -1.47 -4.56 -1.30
N CYS A 19 -1.28 -4.28 -2.58
CA CYS A 19 -1.71 -3.05 -3.24
C CYS A 19 -3.22 -2.85 -3.08
N LYS A 20 -3.61 -1.67 -2.57
CA LYS A 20 -5.01 -1.33 -2.29
C LYS A 20 -5.84 -0.96 -3.53
N VAL A 21 -5.26 -1.11 -4.72
CA VAL A 21 -5.90 -0.80 -6.01
C VAL A 21 -6.18 -2.08 -6.77
N CYS A 22 -5.14 -2.85 -7.12
CA CYS A 22 -5.34 -4.12 -7.82
C CYS A 22 -5.63 -5.31 -6.90
N MET A 23 -5.36 -5.18 -5.59
CA MET A 23 -5.53 -6.26 -4.61
C MET A 23 -4.75 -7.55 -4.94
N ASP A 24 -3.64 -7.41 -5.69
CA ASP A 24 -2.87 -8.53 -6.24
C ASP A 24 -1.39 -8.40 -5.90
N LYS A 25 -0.74 -7.34 -6.38
CA LYS A 25 0.71 -7.13 -6.24
C LYS A 25 1.07 -6.52 -4.89
N LEU A 26 2.32 -6.74 -4.45
CA LEU A 26 2.85 -6.10 -3.25
C LEU A 26 2.93 -4.57 -3.40
N VAL A 27 2.73 -3.86 -2.30
CA VAL A 27 3.00 -2.42 -2.21
C VAL A 27 4.49 -2.16 -2.41
N SER A 28 4.81 -1.16 -3.22
CA SER A 28 6.20 -0.78 -3.50
C SER A 28 6.40 0.70 -3.73
N ILE A 29 5.34 1.52 -3.75
CA ILE A 29 5.42 2.95 -4.03
C ILE A 29 4.97 3.79 -2.84
N VAL A 30 5.82 4.74 -2.44
CA VAL A 30 5.52 5.79 -1.48
C VAL A 30 5.16 7.07 -2.24
N PHE A 31 4.02 7.67 -1.92
CA PHE A 31 3.60 8.94 -2.51
C PHE A 31 4.18 10.16 -1.77
N ILE A 32 4.62 11.16 -2.52
CA ILE A 32 5.12 12.44 -2.00
C ILE A 32 4.05 13.53 -2.23
N PRO A 33 3.73 14.36 -1.22
CA PRO A 33 4.40 14.47 0.08
C PRO A 33 3.79 13.62 1.21
N CYS A 34 2.71 12.86 0.96
CA CYS A 34 1.94 12.28 2.07
C CYS A 34 2.56 11.05 2.74
N GLY A 35 3.55 10.40 2.14
CA GLY A 35 4.30 9.28 2.72
C GLY A 35 3.57 7.93 2.73
N HIS A 36 2.36 7.81 2.18
CA HIS A 36 1.61 6.55 2.19
C HIS A 36 2.20 5.53 1.19
N LEU A 37 2.57 4.36 1.72
CA LEU A 37 3.00 3.16 0.97
C LEU A 37 1.81 2.21 0.81
N VAL A 38 1.05 2.34 -0.28
CA VAL A 38 -0.26 1.66 -0.41
C VAL A 38 -0.55 1.06 -1.78
N VAL A 39 0.32 1.28 -2.76
CA VAL A 39 0.14 0.74 -4.12
C VAL A 39 1.39 0.08 -4.65
N CYS A 40 1.19 -0.83 -5.60
CA CYS A 40 2.26 -1.35 -6.45
C CYS A 40 2.65 -0.30 -7.50
N GLU A 41 3.74 -0.58 -8.20
CA GLU A 41 4.26 0.28 -9.26
C GLU A 41 3.28 0.49 -10.42
N ASP A 42 2.64 -0.58 -10.89
CA ASP A 42 1.73 -0.50 -12.04
C ASP A 42 0.51 0.39 -11.76
N CYS A 43 -0.02 0.32 -10.54
CA CYS A 43 -1.18 1.11 -10.15
C CYS A 43 -0.82 2.58 -9.85
N ALA A 44 0.43 2.88 -9.48
CA ALA A 44 0.84 4.23 -9.12
C ALA A 44 0.72 5.21 -10.29
N ALA A 45 1.04 4.78 -11.51
CA ALA A 45 1.02 5.63 -12.71
C ALA A 45 -0.38 6.18 -13.05
N SER A 46 -1.44 5.49 -12.63
CA SER A 46 -2.84 5.86 -12.91
C SER A 46 -3.44 6.80 -11.85
N LEU A 47 -2.69 7.17 -10.81
CA LEU A 47 -3.22 7.92 -9.66
C LEU A 47 -2.71 9.36 -9.63
N ARG A 48 -3.65 10.30 -9.41
CA ARG A 48 -3.35 11.73 -9.16
C ARG A 48 -3.44 12.14 -7.69
N HIS A 49 -4.17 11.35 -6.90
CA HIS A 49 -4.36 11.57 -5.46
C HIS A 49 -4.10 10.26 -4.73
N CYS A 50 -3.56 10.37 -3.52
CA CYS A 50 -3.37 9.21 -2.65
C CYS A 50 -4.74 8.58 -2.31
N PRO A 51 -4.93 7.26 -2.47
CA PRO A 51 -6.21 6.60 -2.21
C PRO A 51 -6.58 6.59 -0.70
N ILE A 52 -5.61 6.82 0.19
CA ILE A 52 -5.83 6.81 1.65
C ILE A 52 -6.22 8.20 2.16
N CYS A 53 -5.36 9.20 1.94
CA CYS A 53 -5.55 10.52 2.52
C CYS A 53 -6.03 11.59 1.52
N ARG A 54 -6.21 11.22 0.25
CA ARG A 54 -6.66 12.10 -0.84
C ARG A 54 -5.73 13.28 -1.17
N ALA A 55 -4.55 13.34 -0.57
CA ALA A 55 -3.54 14.35 -0.91
C ALA A 55 -3.11 14.23 -2.39
N VAL A 56 -2.87 15.38 -3.04
CA VAL A 56 -2.34 15.43 -4.41
C VAL A 56 -0.95 14.79 -4.44
N ILE A 57 -0.75 13.86 -5.38
CA ILE A 57 0.55 13.21 -5.59
C ILE A 57 1.42 14.15 -6.42
N ARG A 58 2.56 14.57 -5.85
CA ARG A 58 3.56 15.40 -6.54
C ARG A 58 4.76 14.61 -7.02
N GLY A 59 4.93 13.40 -6.51
CA GLY A 59 5.98 12.47 -6.90
C GLY A 59 5.80 11.13 -6.22
N SER A 60 6.61 10.15 -6.61
CA SER A 60 6.59 8.80 -6.08
C SER A 60 8.01 8.23 -6.02
N VAL A 61 8.31 7.47 -4.97
CA VAL A 61 9.58 6.74 -4.83
C VAL A 61 9.30 5.27 -4.62
N ARG A 62 10.16 4.41 -5.19
CA ARG A 62 10.10 2.97 -4.98
C ARG A 62 10.75 2.63 -3.63
N ALA A 63 10.00 1.95 -2.77
CA ALA A 63 10.49 1.39 -1.51
C ALA A 63 11.03 -0.03 -1.74
N PHE A 64 12.16 -0.33 -1.11
CA PHE A 64 12.75 -1.67 -1.05
C PHE A 64 12.67 -2.13 0.40
N MET A 65 11.95 -3.22 0.65
CA MET A 65 11.78 -3.80 1.98
C MET A 65 12.71 -5.01 2.10
N SER A 66 13.51 -5.05 3.17
CA SER A 66 14.47 -6.12 3.51
C SER A 66 13.87 -7.16 4.43
#